data_AF-A0A8S0VX29-F1
#
_entry.id   AF-A0A8S0VX29-F1
#
_cell.length_a   1.000
_cell.length_b   1.000
_cell.length_c   1.000
_cell.angle_alpha   90.00
_cell.angle_beta   90.00
_cell.angle_gamma   90.00
#
_symmetry.space_group_name_H-M   'P 1'
#
loop_
_entity.id
_entity.type
_entity.pdbx_description
1 polymer ?
#
loop_
_entity_poly.entity_id
_entity_poly.type
_entity_poly.pdbx_seq_one_letter_code
_entity_poly.pdbx_strand_id
1 'polypeptide(L)'
;MTIGIFPCQGRCNVSMMTKTVAEFLLDDQIVRVLPNLSLPLNNESGVNEKYIALNGCPAKCASKEFELAKISPDAEIVITKDFDPKNNEKYAVLLNIDEEIQLVQEVIDRLSGGSGPF
;
A
#
# COMPACT_ATOMS: atom_id res chain seq x y z
N MET A 1 3.27 12.85 -11.48
CA MET A 1 2.23 11.91 -11.04
C MET A 1 2.64 11.48 -9.66
N THR A 2 1.69 11.48 -8.72
CA THR A 2 1.99 11.14 -7.32
C THR A 2 1.16 9.94 -6.93
N ILE A 3 1.75 8.99 -6.21
CA ILE A 3 1.10 7.75 -5.79
C ILE A 3 0.91 7.79 -4.28
N GLY A 4 -0.35 7.77 -3.84
CA GLY A 4 -0.73 7.66 -2.44
C GLY A 4 -0.88 6.20 -2.03
N ILE A 5 0.00 5.69 -1.17
CA ILE A 5 -0.09 4.36 -0.59
C ILE A 5 -0.80 4.46 0.75
N PHE A 6 -1.92 3.78 0.90
CA PHE A 6 -2.62 3.66 2.17
C PHE A 6 -2.40 2.26 2.77
N PRO A 7 -1.52 2.13 3.78
CA PRO A 7 -1.24 0.86 4.43
C PRO A 7 -2.38 0.43 5.37
N CYS A 8 -2.50 -0.88 5.55
CA CYS A 8 -3.43 -1.49 6.50
C CYS A 8 -3.24 -0.93 7.92
N GLN A 9 -4.30 -0.38 8.49
CA GLN A 9 -4.31 0.19 9.85
C GLN A 9 -4.60 -0.84 10.95
N GLY A 10 -4.64 -2.13 10.61
CA GLY A 10 -4.93 -3.22 11.56
C GLY A 10 -3.94 -3.31 12.73
N ARG A 11 -4.25 -4.13 13.73
CA ARG A 11 -3.38 -4.38 14.90
C ARG A 11 -2.56 -5.67 14.83
N CYS A 12 -2.62 -6.38 13.70
CA CYS A 12 -1.90 -7.63 13.48
C CYS A 12 -0.47 -7.37 12.99
N ASN A 13 0.44 -8.35 13.12
CA ASN A 13 1.85 -8.23 12.70
C ASN A 13 2.02 -7.75 11.25
N VAL A 14 1.08 -8.13 10.38
CA VAL A 14 1.06 -7.70 8.99
C VAL A 14 0.74 -6.22 8.76
N SER A 15 0.16 -5.52 9.74
CA SER A 15 0.02 -4.07 9.65
C SER A 15 1.37 -3.37 9.81
N MET A 16 2.21 -3.86 10.72
CA MET A 16 3.59 -3.39 10.87
C MET A 16 4.37 -3.63 9.57
N MET A 17 4.21 -4.81 8.96
CA MET A 17 4.76 -5.13 7.64
C MET A 17 4.34 -4.08 6.58
N THR A 18 3.03 -3.84 6.41
CA THR A 18 2.54 -2.89 5.40
C THR A 18 3.02 -1.46 5.62
N LYS A 19 3.11 -1.01 6.88
CA LYS A 19 3.59 0.33 7.21
C LYS A 19 5.06 0.47 6.89
N THR A 20 5.86 -0.54 7.28
CA THR A 20 7.29 -0.56 7.02
C THR A 20 7.58 -0.58 5.51
N VAL A 21 6.89 -1.44 4.74
CA VAL A 21 7.01 -1.49 3.28
C VAL A 21 6.65 -0.13 2.65
N ALA A 22 5.56 0.49 3.12
CA ALA A 22 5.17 1.81 2.62
C ALA A 22 6.22 2.89 2.93
N GLU A 23 6.84 2.85 4.12
CA GLU A 23 7.91 3.78 4.50
C GLU A 23 9.19 3.57 3.68
N PHE A 24 9.54 2.32 3.34
CA PHE A 24 10.69 2.04 2.46
C PHE A 24 10.50 2.56 1.03
N LEU A 25 9.26 2.63 0.59
CA LEU A 25 8.89 3.11 -0.74
C LEU A 25 8.57 4.60 -0.75
N LEU A 26 8.68 5.29 0.40
CA LEU A 26 8.40 6.70 0.51
C LEU A 26 9.41 7.51 -0.31
N ASP A 27 8.88 8.27 -1.26
CA ASP A 27 9.63 9.21 -2.10
C ASP A 27 8.82 10.50 -2.13
N ASP A 28 9.29 11.55 -1.46
CA ASP A 28 8.54 12.81 -1.28
C ASP A 28 8.09 13.47 -2.60
N GLN A 29 8.67 13.07 -3.75
CA GLN A 29 8.32 13.57 -5.07
C GLN A 29 7.34 12.66 -5.83
N ILE A 30 7.35 11.34 -5.57
CA ILE A 30 6.59 10.34 -6.36
C ILE A 30 5.62 9.52 -5.50
N VAL A 31 6.01 9.08 -4.31
CA VAL A 31 5.26 8.13 -3.47
C VAL A 31 5.04 8.68 -2.06
N ARG A 32 3.77 8.79 -1.67
CA ARG A 32 3.37 9.29 -0.35
C ARG A 32 2.63 8.24 0.43
N VAL A 33 2.98 8.07 1.70
CA VAL A 33 2.26 7.20 2.62
C VAL A 33 1.12 7.98 3.27
N LEU A 34 -0.10 7.51 3.09
CA LEU A 34 -1.32 8.13 3.63
C LEU A 34 -1.60 7.56 5.03
N PRO A 35 -1.54 8.37 6.10
CA PRO A 35 -1.85 7.90 7.46
C PRO A 35 -3.36 7.77 7.70
N ASN A 36 -4.18 8.49 6.95
CA ASN A 36 -5.64 8.42 6.95
C ASN A 36 -6.16 8.74 5.54
N LEU A 37 -7.34 8.21 5.21
CA LEU A 37 -8.08 8.54 3.99
C LEU A 37 -8.96 9.80 4.14
N SER A 38 -8.82 10.52 5.27
CA SER A 38 -9.73 11.61 5.68
C SER A 38 -9.23 13.02 5.32
N LEU A 39 -8.03 13.15 4.76
CA LEU A 39 -7.61 14.43 4.17
C LEU A 39 -8.45 14.68 2.91
N PRO A 40 -8.86 15.93 2.61
CA PRO A 40 -9.47 16.22 1.33
C PRO A 40 -8.45 15.81 0.27
N LEU A 41 -8.70 14.68 -0.40
CA LEU A 41 -8.06 14.33 -1.64
C LEU A 41 -8.46 15.46 -2.57
N ASN A 42 -7.57 16.43 -2.71
CA ASN A 42 -7.86 17.73 -3.27
C ASN A 42 -7.96 17.58 -4.79
N ASN A 43 -9.03 16.92 -5.24
CA ASN A 43 -9.41 16.77 -6.65
C ASN A 43 -9.72 18.12 -7.32
N GLU A 44 -9.60 19.24 -6.58
CA GLU A 44 -9.72 20.61 -7.07
C GLU A 44 -8.43 21.11 -7.75
N SER A 45 -7.29 20.46 -7.51
CA SER A 45 -6.08 20.65 -8.31
C SER A 45 -6.00 19.50 -9.29
N GLY A 46 -5.77 19.74 -10.57
CA GLY A 46 -5.61 18.70 -11.62
C GLY A 46 -4.35 17.83 -11.44
N VAL A 47 -4.08 17.37 -10.22
CA VAL A 47 -2.99 16.47 -9.86
C VAL A 47 -3.43 15.07 -10.22
N ASN A 48 -2.68 14.44 -11.13
CA ASN A 48 -2.87 13.04 -11.50
C ASN A 48 -2.35 12.17 -10.35
N GLU A 49 -3.17 12.05 -9.30
CA GLU A 49 -2.90 11.26 -8.11
C GLU A 49 -3.53 9.87 -8.26
N LYS A 50 -2.70 8.83 -8.06
CA LYS A 50 -3.13 7.44 -8.06
C LYS A 50 -3.07 6.88 -6.65
N TYR A 51 -3.97 5.97 -6.31
CA TYR A 51 -4.07 5.41 -4.98
C TYR A 51 -3.82 3.91 -4.96
N ILE A 52 -3.02 3.46 -4.00
CA ILE A 52 -2.77 2.04 -3.74
C ILE A 52 -3.33 1.68 -2.35
N ALA A 53 -4.25 0.73 -2.32
CA ALA A 53 -4.68 0.08 -1.09
C ALA A 53 -3.71 -1.06 -0.75
N LEU A 54 -2.86 -0.84 0.25
CA LEU A 54 -1.85 -1.80 0.67
C LEU A 54 -2.35 -2.62 1.85
N ASN A 55 -2.84 -3.82 1.56
CA ASN A 55 -3.40 -4.74 2.54
C ASN A 55 -2.36 -5.72 3.05
N GLY A 56 -2.34 -5.88 4.38
CA GLY A 56 -1.49 -6.86 5.03
C GLY A 56 -2.13 -8.23 5.16
N CYS A 57 -3.38 -8.45 4.74
CA CYS A 57 -3.98 -9.78 4.82
C CYS A 57 -5.25 -9.86 3.95
N PRO A 58 -5.80 -11.07 3.73
CA PRO A 58 -7.03 -11.25 2.96
C PRO A 58 -8.28 -10.57 3.55
N ALA A 59 -8.21 -10.05 4.78
CA ALA A 59 -9.30 -9.26 5.38
C ALA A 59 -9.49 -7.88 4.72
N LYS A 60 -8.49 -7.43 3.94
CA LYS A 60 -8.49 -6.22 3.10
C LYS A 60 -8.92 -4.95 3.84
N CYS A 61 -8.39 -4.72 5.04
CA CYS A 61 -8.80 -3.58 5.86
C CYS A 61 -8.50 -2.23 5.21
N ALA A 62 -7.40 -2.11 4.44
CA ALA A 62 -7.08 -0.86 3.74
C ALA A 62 -8.13 -0.58 2.65
N SER A 63 -8.48 -1.59 1.85
CA SER A 63 -9.51 -1.46 0.81
C SER A 63 -10.88 -1.10 1.37
N LYS A 64 -11.25 -1.65 2.53
CA LYS A 64 -12.52 -1.31 3.19
C LYS A 64 -12.60 0.16 3.58
N GLU A 65 -11.49 0.77 4.01
CA GLU A 65 -11.47 2.20 4.29
C GLU A 65 -11.67 3.04 3.02
N PHE A 66 -11.12 2.59 1.88
CA PHE A 66 -11.39 3.21 0.58
C PHE A 66 -12.88 3.11 0.21
N GLU A 67 -13.51 1.95 0.41
CA GLU A 67 -14.95 1.77 0.20
C GLU A 67 -15.79 2.71 1.09
N LEU A 68 -15.44 2.83 2.37
CA LEU A 68 -16.10 3.73 3.32
C LEU A 68 -15.94 5.20 2.91
N ALA A 69 -14.77 5.56 2.41
CA ALA A 69 -14.48 6.89 1.90
C ALA A 69 -15.02 7.14 0.48
N LYS A 70 -15.66 6.13 -0.14
CA LYS A 70 -16.20 6.17 -1.51
C LYS A 70 -15.17 6.55 -2.57
N ILE A 71 -13.93 6.11 -2.37
CA ILE A 71 -12.82 6.30 -3.30
C ILE A 71 -12.45 4.93 -3.86
N SER A 72 -12.30 4.82 -5.17
CA SER A 72 -11.77 3.60 -5.80
C SER A 72 -10.25 3.70 -5.87
N PRO A 73 -9.49 2.80 -5.23
CA PRO A 73 -8.04 2.75 -5.41
C PRO A 73 -7.70 2.28 -6.84
N ASP A 74 -6.63 2.83 -7.42
CA ASP A 74 -6.09 2.39 -8.71
C ASP A 74 -5.49 0.99 -8.65
N ALA A 75 -4.95 0.61 -7.50
CA ALA A 75 -4.49 -0.75 -7.25
C ALA A 75 -4.81 -1.22 -5.83
N GLU A 76 -5.12 -2.52 -5.71
CA GLU A 76 -5.24 -3.23 -4.46
C GLU A 76 -4.16 -4.29 -4.38
N ILE A 77 -3.36 -4.26 -3.31
CA ILE A 77 -2.27 -5.21 -3.09
C ILE A 77 -2.49 -5.93 -1.77
N VAL A 78 -2.24 -7.23 -1.74
CA VAL A 78 -2.14 -8.03 -0.51
C VAL A 78 -0.72 -8.58 -0.42
N ILE A 79 0.10 -8.02 0.49
CA ILE A 79 1.53 -8.35 0.65
C ILE A 79 1.80 -9.51 1.62
N THR A 80 0.78 -10.23 2.06
CA THR A 80 1.01 -11.48 2.79
C THR A 80 -0.08 -12.46 2.38
N LYS A 81 0.05 -13.01 1.17
CA LYS A 81 -0.97 -13.92 0.62
C LYS A 81 -1.05 -15.21 1.43
N ASP A 82 0.09 -15.68 1.96
CA ASP A 82 0.20 -16.82 2.86
C ASP A 82 -0.03 -16.44 4.33
N PHE A 83 -0.90 -15.46 4.60
CA PHE A 83 -1.21 -15.09 5.98
C PHE A 83 -1.98 -16.21 6.68
N ASP A 84 -1.30 -16.90 7.58
CA ASP A 84 -1.92 -17.80 8.55
C ASP A 84 -1.95 -17.12 9.92
N PRO A 85 -3.14 -16.85 10.50
CA PRO A 85 -3.25 -16.22 11.81
C PRO A 85 -2.57 -17.02 12.94
N LYS A 86 -2.31 -18.32 12.75
CA LYS A 86 -1.58 -19.16 13.71
C LYS A 86 -0.07 -19.17 13.50
N ASN A 87 0.43 -18.80 12.31
CA ASN A 87 1.85 -18.89 11.93
C ASN A 87 2.34 -17.57 11.30
N ASN A 88 2.06 -16.43 11.93
CA ASN A 88 2.36 -15.09 11.41
C ASN A 88 3.59 -14.41 12.06
N GLU A 89 4.37 -15.14 12.85
CA GLU A 89 5.53 -14.62 13.58
C GLU A 89 6.61 -14.06 12.64
N LYS A 90 6.75 -14.64 11.43
CA LYS A 90 7.69 -14.16 10.41
C LYS A 90 7.48 -12.69 10.01
N TYR A 91 6.22 -12.22 10.06
CA TYR A 91 5.88 -10.83 9.75
C TYR A 91 6.15 -9.88 10.93
N ALA A 92 6.27 -10.40 12.15
CA ALA A 92 6.66 -9.59 13.32
C ALA A 92 8.14 -9.21 13.31
N VAL A 93 8.97 -10.03 12.65
CA VAL A 93 10.42 -9.80 12.50
C VAL A 93 10.80 -9.28 11.11
N LEU A 94 9.80 -8.92 10.28
CA LEU A 94 10.00 -8.40 8.92
C LEU A 94 10.85 -9.32 8.01
N LEU A 95 10.79 -10.63 8.23
CA LEU A 95 11.45 -11.60 7.35
C LEU A 95 10.83 -11.47 5.95
N ASN A 96 11.70 -11.43 4.93
CA ASN A 96 11.34 -11.29 3.51
C ASN A 96 10.71 -9.94 3.13
N ILE A 97 11.01 -8.87 3.86
CA ILE A 97 10.53 -7.53 3.51
C ILE A 97 10.92 -7.10 2.09
N ASP A 98 12.09 -7.52 1.59
CA ASP A 98 12.56 -7.19 0.25
C ASP A 98 11.64 -7.72 -0.86
N GLU A 99 11.09 -8.94 -0.69
CA GLU A 99 10.15 -9.53 -1.64
C GLU A 99 8.84 -8.73 -1.68
N GLU A 100 8.36 -8.30 -0.52
CA GLU A 100 7.13 -7.50 -0.41
C GLU A 100 7.32 -6.06 -0.93
N ILE A 101 8.50 -5.47 -0.71
CA ILE A 101 8.88 -4.17 -1.31
C ILE A 101 8.86 -4.29 -2.83
N GLN A 102 9.51 -5.31 -3.40
CA GLN A 102 9.54 -5.52 -4.85
C GLN A 102 8.13 -5.65 -5.44
N LEU A 103 7.25 -6.40 -4.77
CA LEU A 103 5.87 -6.58 -5.24
C LEU A 103 5.10 -5.27 -5.32
N VAL A 104 5.26 -4.39 -4.31
CA VAL A 104 4.61 -3.07 -4.32
C VAL A 104 5.28 -2.14 -5.33
N GLN A 105 6.61 -2.19 -5.45
CA GLN A 105 7.37 -1.40 -6.43
C GLN A 105 6.94 -1.71 -7.87
N GLU A 106 6.77 -2.98 -8.24
CA GLU A 106 6.26 -3.35 -9.57
C GLU A 106 4.90 -2.71 -9.89
N VAL A 107 4.02 -2.60 -8.89
CA VAL A 107 2.72 -1.96 -9.07
C VAL A 107 2.89 -0.44 -9.22
N ILE A 108 3.77 0.18 -8.43
CA ILE A 108 4.11 1.60 -8.56
C ILE A 108 4.65 1.91 -9.96
N ASP A 109 5.54 1.08 -10.50
CA ASP A 109 6.11 1.24 -11.85
C ASP A 109 5.04 1.12 -12.95
N ARG A 110 4.15 0.12 -12.84
CA ARG A 110 3.01 -0.05 -13.76
C ARG A 110 2.06 1.16 -13.71
N LEU A 111 1.83 1.71 -12.53
CA LEU A 111 0.94 2.87 -12.34
C LEU A 111 1.59 4.17 -12.80
N SER A 112 2.91 4.34 -12.62
CA SER A 112 3.67 5.52 -13.03
C SER A 112 3.87 5.65 -14.54
N GLY A 113 3.41 4.67 -15.32
CA GLY A 113 3.59 4.65 -16.78
C GLY A 113 4.94 4.11 -17.21
N GLY A 114 5.65 3.39 -16.33
CA GLY A 114 6.82 2.63 -16.68
C GLY A 114 6.42 1.52 -17.64
N SER A 115 6.62 1.74 -18.93
CA SER A 115 7.10 0.69 -19.82
C SER A 115 8.44 0.23 -19.24
N GLY A 116 8.41 -0.70 -18.29
CA GLY A 116 9.64 -1.21 -17.69
C GLY A 116 10.54 -1.75 -18.78
N PRO A 117 11.83 -1.38 -18.81
CA PRO A 117 12.81 -2.16 -19.50
C PRO A 117 13.73 -2.81 -18.46
N PHE A 118 13.91 -4.13 -18.62
CA PHE A 118 14.94 -5.00 -18.02
C PHE A 118 14.64 -5.66 -16.68
#